data_AF-A0AAV4AAG1-F1
#
_entry.id   AF-A0AAV4AAG1-F1
#
_cell.length_a   1.000
_cell.length_b   1.000
_cell.length_c   1.000
_cell.angle_alpha   90.00
_cell.angle_beta   90.00
_cell.angle_gamma   90.00
#
_symmetry.space_group_name_H-M   'P 1'
#
loop_
_entity.id
_entity.type
_entity.pdbx_description
1 polymer ?
#
loop_
_entity_poly.entity_id
_entity_poly.type
_entity_poly.pdbx_seq_one_letter_code
_entity_poly.pdbx_strand_id
1 'polypeptide(L)'
;MVLIAVVGAGMMGIKIAGELAYHGHRVKIHDSNLSSLNKVHEVLNYDLKQLRAEGLISQAQFLGQVFCMSLLEEAVKDAELIIEAVIEDLEVKKELFHYIAQNCKSDAVIASNTMCLDINDINSKTAHKERTLGLRFLFPVYYIPEVEICPAKVTTTGVIERVRRMVEKMGKTLFFRSGQQPLVLSEQQREDRKIARQKEMLLTSGIGEYRERTVPGLRHKGNEDVEKMHKEEGVIPSDLDRDCAICMERVRDCLLQPCHHMVTCFPCGQMLQDRRDACPICRKNIEQTIKVFHT
;
A
#
# COMPACT_ATOMS: atom_id res chain seq x y z
N MET A 1 7.04 6.73 16.56
CA MET A 1 6.30 5.63 17.21
C MET A 1 4.83 6.03 17.22
N VAL A 2 3.95 5.17 16.70
CA VAL A 2 2.49 5.41 16.56
C VAL A 2 1.77 4.25 17.24
N LEU A 3 0.63 4.51 17.87
CA LEU A 3 -0.22 3.46 18.43
C LEU A 3 -1.24 2.99 17.38
N ILE A 4 -1.18 1.71 17.04
CA ILE A 4 -1.97 1.11 15.96
C ILE A 4 -2.82 -0.02 16.55
N ALA A 5 -4.08 -0.11 16.13
CA ALA A 5 -4.92 -1.27 16.42
C ALA A 5 -4.97 -2.21 15.22
N VAL A 6 -4.90 -3.51 15.46
CA VAL A 6 -5.19 -4.54 14.47
C VAL A 6 -6.37 -5.36 14.97
N VAL A 7 -7.45 -5.42 14.18
CA VAL A 7 -8.69 -6.11 14.55
C VAL A 7 -8.81 -7.37 13.72
N GLY A 8 -8.69 -8.53 14.37
CA GLY A 8 -8.50 -9.85 13.77
C GLY A 8 -7.09 -10.37 14.09
N ALA A 9 -7.02 -11.50 14.79
CA ALA A 9 -5.80 -12.26 15.10
C ALA A 9 -5.72 -13.56 14.27
N GLY A 10 -6.31 -13.55 13.08
CA GLY A 10 -6.06 -14.56 12.05
C GLY A 10 -4.65 -14.45 11.45
N MET A 11 -4.40 -15.20 10.38
CA MET A 11 -3.10 -15.23 9.72
C MET A 11 -2.61 -13.83 9.32
N MET A 12 -3.42 -13.05 8.60
CA MET A 12 -3.01 -11.72 8.14
C MET A 12 -2.83 -10.74 9.30
N GLY A 13 -3.76 -10.70 10.24
CA GLY A 13 -3.71 -9.76 11.36
C GLY A 13 -2.45 -9.91 12.22
N ILE A 14 -2.04 -11.15 12.54
CA ILE A 14 -0.81 -11.38 13.31
C ILE A 14 0.42 -10.91 12.52
N LYS A 15 0.50 -11.19 11.22
CA LYS A 15 1.65 -10.78 10.39
C LYS A 15 1.71 -9.26 10.21
N ILE A 16 0.56 -8.61 10.04
CA ILE A 16 0.46 -7.14 10.00
C ILE A 16 0.91 -6.55 11.34
N ALA A 17 0.43 -7.09 12.46
CA ALA A 17 0.86 -6.63 13.78
C ALA A 17 2.37 -6.80 14.01
N GLY A 18 2.93 -7.94 13.58
CA GLY A 18 4.37 -8.18 13.63
C GLY A 18 5.18 -7.23 12.76
N GLU A 19 4.73 -6.97 11.53
CA GLU A 19 5.37 -6.02 10.60
C GLU A 19 5.41 -4.60 11.21
N LEU A 20 4.28 -4.14 11.74
CA LEU A 20 4.20 -2.84 12.40
C LEU A 20 5.10 -2.76 13.63
N ALA A 21 5.12 -3.82 14.46
CA ALA A 21 5.99 -3.89 15.62
C ALA A 21 7.47 -3.94 15.21
N TYR A 22 7.83 -4.65 14.15
CA TYR A 22 9.19 -4.67 13.61
C TYR A 22 9.69 -3.24 13.30
N HIS A 23 8.82 -2.39 12.74
CA HIS A 23 9.11 -0.99 12.46
C HIS A 23 8.95 -0.03 13.66
N GLY A 24 8.85 -0.55 14.88
CA GLY A 24 8.90 0.27 16.10
C GLY A 24 7.55 0.86 16.53
N HIS A 25 6.44 0.36 15.98
CA HIS A 25 5.10 0.77 16.40
C HIS A 25 4.60 -0.01 17.62
N ARG A 26 3.72 0.63 18.40
CA ARG A 26 2.96 -0.07 19.45
C ARG A 26 1.69 -0.59 18.81
N VAL A 27 1.42 -1.88 18.92
CA VAL A 27 0.28 -2.52 18.27
C VAL A 27 -0.62 -3.14 19.33
N LYS A 28 -1.90 -2.75 19.35
CA LYS A 28 -2.93 -3.47 20.10
C LYS A 28 -3.66 -4.39 19.14
N ILE A 29 -3.58 -5.70 19.35
CA ILE A 29 -4.31 -6.68 18.53
C ILE A 29 -5.51 -7.22 19.30
N HIS A 30 -6.66 -7.31 18.65
CA HIS A 30 -7.89 -7.84 19.21
C HIS A 30 -8.46 -8.93 18.30
N ASP A 31 -9.09 -9.94 18.88
CA ASP A 31 -9.92 -10.93 18.20
C ASP A 31 -11.00 -11.41 19.17
N SER A 32 -12.19 -11.70 18.67
CA SER A 32 -13.28 -12.25 19.50
C SER A 32 -13.01 -13.67 19.96
N ASN A 33 -12.13 -14.40 19.27
CA ASN A 33 -11.66 -15.72 19.66
C ASN A 33 -10.38 -15.62 20.50
N LEU A 34 -10.52 -15.85 21.81
CA LEU A 34 -9.40 -15.88 22.75
C LEU A 34 -8.32 -16.90 22.37
N SER A 35 -8.69 -18.01 21.73
CA SER A 35 -7.71 -19.01 21.28
C SER A 35 -6.80 -18.48 20.16
N SER A 36 -7.31 -17.55 19.33
CA SER A 36 -6.50 -16.86 18.33
C SER A 36 -5.52 -15.89 19.01
N LEU A 37 -5.99 -15.12 20.00
CA LEU A 37 -5.15 -14.19 20.78
C LEU A 37 -4.02 -14.91 21.53
N ASN A 38 -4.30 -16.07 22.12
CA ASN A 38 -3.28 -16.84 22.86
C ASN A 38 -2.12 -17.30 21.97
N LYS A 39 -2.34 -17.44 20.67
CA LYS A 39 -1.32 -17.87 19.70
C LYS A 39 -0.47 -16.71 19.15
N VAL A 40 -0.87 -15.46 19.36
CA VAL A 40 -0.21 -14.29 18.77
C VAL A 40 1.29 -14.29 19.08
N HIS A 41 1.65 -14.35 20.37
CA HIS A 41 3.06 -14.29 20.76
C HIS A 41 3.87 -15.51 20.30
N GLU A 42 3.27 -16.70 20.27
CA GLU A 42 3.90 -17.89 19.72
C GLU A 42 4.26 -17.71 18.24
N VAL A 43 3.31 -17.23 17.44
CA VAL A 43 3.49 -16.99 16.01
C VAL A 43 4.51 -15.87 15.76
N LEU A 44 4.45 -14.77 16.50
CA LEU A 44 5.42 -13.67 16.37
C LEU A 44 6.84 -14.11 16.74
N ASN A 45 6.99 -14.94 17.78
CA ASN A 45 8.29 -15.50 18.16
C ASN A 45 8.82 -16.47 17.10
N TYR A 46 7.95 -17.27 16.48
CA TYR A 46 8.31 -18.11 15.35
C TYR A 46 8.77 -17.27 14.15
N ASP A 47 8.01 -16.24 13.79
CA ASP A 47 8.36 -15.32 12.70
C ASP A 47 9.72 -14.68 12.91
N LEU A 48 9.98 -14.18 14.13
CA LEU A 48 11.26 -13.59 14.48
C LEU A 48 12.43 -14.55 14.28
N LYS A 49 12.27 -15.83 14.64
CA LYS A 49 13.30 -16.86 14.42
C LYS A 49 13.52 -17.10 12.93
N GLN A 50 12.46 -17.19 12.13
CA GLN A 50 12.56 -17.39 10.69
C GLN A 50 13.23 -16.20 9.99
N LEU A 51 12.75 -14.99 10.24
CA LEU A 51 13.31 -13.77 9.67
C LEU A 51 14.79 -13.58 10.01
N ARG A 52 15.20 -13.98 11.21
CA ARG A 52 16.61 -13.97 11.62
C ARG A 52 17.43 -15.04 10.88
N ALA A 53 16.92 -16.27 10.79
CA ALA A 53 17.59 -17.35 10.07
C ALA A 53 17.80 -16.99 8.59
N GLU A 54 16.88 -16.21 8.03
CA GLU A 54 16.91 -15.70 6.66
C GLU A 54 17.69 -14.38 6.49
N GLY A 55 18.29 -13.84 7.55
CA GLY A 55 19.09 -12.62 7.50
C GLY A 55 18.31 -11.33 7.23
N LEU A 56 16.98 -11.33 7.37
CA LEU A 56 16.12 -10.18 7.12
C LEU A 56 16.04 -9.21 8.29
N ILE A 57 16.28 -9.71 9.50
CA ILE A 57 16.33 -8.90 10.72
C ILE A 57 17.59 -9.27 11.51
N SER A 58 18.24 -8.27 12.09
CA SER A 58 19.41 -8.47 12.96
C SER A 58 19.05 -8.43 14.45
N GLN A 59 17.93 -7.76 14.78
CA GLN A 59 17.50 -7.55 16.15
C GLN A 59 16.99 -8.85 16.80
N ALA A 60 17.11 -8.93 18.13
CA ALA A 60 16.61 -10.05 18.93
C ALA A 60 15.14 -10.01 19.25
N GLN A 61 14.52 -8.86 19.06
CA GLN A 61 13.11 -8.60 19.29
C GLN A 61 12.65 -7.57 18.27
N PHE A 62 11.34 -7.51 18.02
CA PHE A 62 10.76 -6.38 17.32
C PHE A 62 11.04 -5.08 18.09
N LEU A 63 11.23 -3.98 17.35
CA LEU A 63 11.52 -2.67 17.96
C LEU A 63 10.33 -2.13 18.76
N GLY A 64 9.12 -2.50 18.34
CA GLY A 64 7.85 -2.18 18.95
C GLY A 64 7.31 -3.31 19.83
N GLN A 65 6.07 -3.15 20.28
CA GLN A 65 5.41 -4.09 21.18
C GLN A 65 4.01 -4.41 20.67
N VAL A 66 3.63 -5.69 20.76
CA VAL A 66 2.29 -6.18 20.45
C VAL A 66 1.58 -6.52 21.77
N PHE A 67 0.41 -5.94 21.98
CA PHE A 67 -0.44 -6.14 23.15
C PHE A 67 -1.72 -6.84 22.72
N CYS A 68 -2.02 -8.00 23.29
CA CYS A 68 -3.28 -8.70 23.04
C CYS A 68 -4.38 -8.10 23.93
N MET A 69 -5.46 -7.63 23.31
CA MET A 69 -6.59 -7.00 23.97
C MET A 69 -7.82 -7.89 23.88
N SER A 70 -8.40 -8.26 25.02
CA SER A 70 -9.63 -9.06 25.06
C SER A 70 -10.87 -8.26 24.65
N LEU A 71 -10.87 -6.96 24.88
CA LEU A 71 -11.96 -6.05 24.52
C LEU A 71 -11.58 -5.20 23.30
N LEU A 72 -12.52 -5.09 22.35
CA LEU A 72 -12.32 -4.31 21.13
C LEU A 72 -12.18 -2.82 21.44
N GLU A 73 -12.99 -2.26 22.36
CA GLU A 73 -12.91 -0.83 22.69
C GLU A 73 -11.51 -0.47 23.21
N GLU A 74 -10.91 -1.32 24.04
CA GLU A 74 -9.58 -1.06 24.59
C GLU A 74 -8.48 -1.09 23.54
N ALA A 75 -8.67 -1.88 22.48
CA ALA A 75 -7.77 -1.93 21.34
C ALA A 75 -7.82 -0.64 20.52
N VAL A 76 -9.01 -0.10 20.26
CA VAL A 76 -9.20 1.01 19.30
C VAL A 76 -9.22 2.40 19.93
N LYS A 77 -9.54 2.53 21.23
CA LYS A 77 -9.78 3.84 21.88
C LYS A 77 -8.67 4.87 21.74
N ASP A 78 -7.41 4.42 21.77
CA ASP A 78 -6.24 5.30 21.76
C ASP A 78 -5.51 5.28 20.40
N ALA A 79 -5.93 4.42 19.48
CA ALA A 79 -5.20 4.16 18.24
C ALA A 79 -5.33 5.31 17.25
N GLU A 80 -4.24 5.61 16.55
CA GLU A 80 -4.19 6.63 15.48
C GLU A 80 -4.52 6.01 14.11
N LEU A 81 -4.23 4.71 13.95
CA LEU A 81 -4.57 3.89 12.81
C LEU A 81 -5.16 2.58 13.30
N ILE A 82 -6.26 2.15 12.69
CA ILE A 82 -6.93 0.88 12.97
C ILE A 82 -6.96 0.09 11.67
N ILE A 83 -6.46 -1.15 11.68
CA ILE A 83 -6.43 -2.04 10.53
C ILE A 83 -7.31 -3.26 10.83
N GLU A 84 -8.41 -3.36 10.12
CA GLU A 84 -9.33 -4.48 10.16
C GLU A 84 -8.80 -5.61 9.26
N ALA A 85 -8.68 -6.82 9.82
CA ALA A 85 -8.20 -8.04 9.18
C ALA A 85 -9.00 -9.27 9.68
N VAL A 86 -10.32 -9.12 9.80
CA VAL A 86 -11.28 -10.19 10.10
C VAL A 86 -11.73 -10.90 8.83
N ILE A 87 -12.65 -11.87 8.97
CA ILE A 87 -13.22 -12.64 7.87
C ILE A 87 -13.77 -11.75 6.76
N GLU A 88 -13.71 -12.26 5.52
CA GLU A 88 -14.13 -11.53 4.33
C GLU A 88 -15.66 -11.58 4.14
N ASP A 89 -16.38 -11.02 5.11
CA ASP A 89 -17.84 -10.88 5.10
C ASP A 89 -18.23 -9.39 5.20
N LEU A 90 -19.08 -8.95 4.27
CA LEU A 90 -19.43 -7.54 4.14
C LEU A 90 -20.22 -7.02 5.35
N GLU A 91 -21.19 -7.79 5.86
CA GLU A 91 -22.02 -7.33 6.97
C GLU A 91 -21.22 -7.31 8.27
N VAL A 92 -20.36 -8.31 8.49
CA VAL A 92 -19.43 -8.31 9.63
C VAL A 92 -18.51 -7.09 9.61
N LYS A 93 -17.92 -6.77 8.46
CA LYS A 93 -17.04 -5.59 8.34
C LYS A 93 -17.80 -4.27 8.48
N LYS A 94 -19.03 -4.17 7.95
CA LYS A 94 -19.88 -2.97 8.12
C LYS A 94 -20.19 -2.69 9.59
N GLU A 95 -20.66 -3.71 10.32
CA GLU A 95 -20.96 -3.58 11.75
C GLU A 95 -19.70 -3.26 12.55
N LEU A 96 -18.60 -3.92 12.23
CA LEU A 96 -17.32 -3.68 12.88
C LEU A 96 -16.81 -2.25 12.64
N PHE A 97 -16.86 -1.74 11.41
CA PHE A 97 -16.48 -0.37 11.10
C PHE A 97 -17.37 0.65 11.81
N HIS A 98 -18.68 0.41 11.86
CA HIS A 98 -19.61 1.26 12.61
C HIS A 98 -19.22 1.33 14.09
N TYR A 99 -19.00 0.18 14.73
CA TYR A 99 -18.64 0.08 16.13
C TYR A 99 -17.25 0.68 16.43
N ILE A 100 -16.26 0.43 15.58
CA ILE A 100 -14.93 1.04 15.70
C ILE A 100 -15.04 2.56 15.67
N ALA A 101 -15.81 3.12 14.73
CA ALA A 101 -15.94 4.57 14.58
C ALA A 101 -16.56 5.26 15.79
N GLN A 102 -17.36 4.56 16.60
CA GLN A 102 -17.94 5.07 17.85
C GLN A 102 -16.96 5.05 19.03
N ASN A 103 -15.98 4.15 18.98
CA ASN A 103 -15.10 3.86 20.13
C ASN A 103 -13.65 4.31 19.92
N CYS A 104 -13.24 4.68 18.71
CA CYS A 104 -11.92 5.22 18.43
C CYS A 104 -11.87 6.75 18.56
N LYS A 105 -10.66 7.33 18.51
CA LYS A 105 -10.49 8.78 18.37
C LYS A 105 -11.20 9.31 17.13
N SER A 106 -11.68 10.55 17.20
CA SER A 106 -12.36 11.23 16.10
C SER A 106 -11.48 11.43 14.87
N ASP A 107 -10.16 11.49 15.04
CA ASP A 107 -9.16 11.68 13.99
C ASP A 107 -8.40 10.39 13.60
N ALA A 108 -8.78 9.23 14.16
CA ALA A 108 -8.14 7.95 13.85
C ALA A 108 -8.48 7.48 12.42
N VAL A 109 -7.49 6.97 11.69
CA VAL A 109 -7.76 6.36 10.37
C VAL A 109 -8.27 4.93 10.56
N ILE A 110 -9.35 4.56 9.87
CA ILE A 110 -9.90 3.20 9.89
C ILE A 110 -9.65 2.55 8.52
N ALA A 111 -8.87 1.49 8.48
CA ALA A 111 -8.47 0.81 7.28
C ALA A 111 -8.97 -0.65 7.25
N SER A 112 -9.38 -1.15 6.09
CA SER A 112 -9.67 -2.58 5.89
C SER A 112 -8.56 -3.24 5.07
N ASN A 113 -8.11 -4.42 5.51
CA ASN A 113 -7.24 -5.32 4.75
C ASN A 113 -8.07 -6.22 3.80
N THR A 114 -9.30 -5.84 3.45
CA THR A 114 -10.14 -6.56 2.49
C THR A 114 -9.43 -6.76 1.16
N MET A 115 -9.69 -7.91 0.55
CA MET A 115 -9.17 -8.29 -0.76
C MET A 115 -10.11 -7.86 -1.89
N CYS A 116 -11.42 -8.03 -1.71
CA CYS A 116 -12.39 -7.91 -2.80
C CYS A 116 -13.53 -6.92 -2.54
N LEU A 117 -13.80 -6.55 -1.30
CA LEU A 117 -14.99 -5.76 -0.96
C LEU A 117 -14.78 -4.27 -1.26
N ASP A 118 -15.85 -3.59 -1.68
CA ASP A 118 -15.82 -2.14 -1.89
C ASP A 118 -15.79 -1.43 -0.53
N ILE A 119 -14.84 -0.52 -0.36
CA ILE A 119 -14.67 0.26 0.87
C ILE A 119 -15.89 1.18 1.10
N ASN A 120 -16.55 1.65 0.04
CA ASN A 120 -17.79 2.42 0.13
C ASN A 120 -18.94 1.59 0.73
N ASP A 121 -18.95 0.29 0.48
CA ASP A 121 -19.95 -0.59 1.06
C ASP A 121 -19.61 -0.91 2.51
N ILE A 122 -18.34 -1.23 2.81
CA ILE A 122 -17.87 -1.47 4.18
C ILE A 122 -18.15 -0.25 5.07
N ASN A 123 -17.85 0.96 4.60
CA ASN A 123 -18.01 2.17 5.40
C ASN A 123 -19.44 2.75 5.40
N SER A 124 -20.42 2.05 4.81
CA SER A 124 -21.77 2.58 4.58
C SER A 124 -22.49 3.01 5.85
N LYS A 125 -22.24 2.35 6.99
CA LYS A 125 -22.81 2.70 8.31
C LYS A 125 -21.85 3.50 9.21
N THR A 126 -20.63 3.76 8.76
CA THR A 126 -19.58 4.38 9.56
C THR A 126 -19.79 5.89 9.66
N ALA A 127 -19.63 6.45 10.86
CA ALA A 127 -19.54 7.90 11.05
C ALA A 127 -18.14 8.39 10.65
N HIS A 128 -18.03 9.62 10.13
CA HIS A 128 -16.77 10.18 9.65
C HIS A 128 -16.10 9.29 8.59
N LYS A 129 -16.80 9.04 7.47
CA LYS A 129 -16.32 8.14 6.41
C LYS A 129 -15.07 8.65 5.71
N GLU A 130 -14.81 9.96 5.78
CA GLU A 130 -13.69 10.65 5.17
C GLU A 130 -12.30 10.24 5.69
N ARG A 131 -12.26 9.51 6.82
CA ARG A 131 -11.07 8.89 7.44
C ARG A 131 -11.02 7.37 7.28
N THR A 132 -11.84 6.80 6.40
CA THR A 132 -11.84 5.36 6.09
C THR A 132 -11.14 5.08 4.76
N LEU A 133 -10.46 3.94 4.63
CA LEU A 133 -9.88 3.46 3.37
C LEU A 133 -9.64 1.94 3.38
N GLY A 134 -9.27 1.36 2.25
CA GLY A 134 -8.65 0.06 2.16
C GLY A 134 -7.13 0.19 2.26
N LEU A 135 -6.50 -0.63 3.10
CA LEU A 135 -5.05 -0.75 3.21
C LEU A 135 -4.69 -2.23 3.28
N ARG A 136 -4.41 -2.83 2.13
CA ARG A 136 -4.21 -4.27 2.00
C ARG A 136 -2.74 -4.61 1.92
N PHE A 137 -2.25 -5.30 2.95
CA PHE A 137 -0.95 -5.94 2.96
C PHE A 137 -1.04 -7.23 2.15
N LEU A 138 -0.06 -7.46 1.27
CA LEU A 138 0.02 -8.69 0.50
C LEU A 138 0.69 -9.81 1.31
N PHE A 139 0.36 -11.06 0.98
CA PHE A 139 0.97 -12.21 1.63
C PHE A 139 2.16 -12.74 0.83
N PRO A 140 3.31 -13.08 1.46
CA PRO A 140 3.59 -13.01 2.90
C PRO A 140 4.09 -11.62 3.37
N VAL A 141 3.46 -11.07 4.41
CA VAL A 141 3.58 -9.65 4.79
C VAL A 141 5.02 -9.15 4.96
N TYR A 142 5.91 -9.92 5.60
CA TYR A 142 7.30 -9.50 5.85
C TYR A 142 8.15 -9.39 4.59
N TYR A 143 7.85 -10.18 3.56
CA TYR A 143 8.64 -10.27 2.34
C TYR A 143 8.12 -9.37 1.24
N ILE A 144 6.82 -9.09 1.23
CA ILE A 144 6.18 -8.30 0.19
C ILE A 144 6.22 -6.82 0.60
N PRO A 145 7.01 -5.97 -0.10
CA PRO A 145 7.06 -4.54 0.20
C PRO A 145 5.80 -3.81 -0.22
N GLU A 146 5.03 -4.34 -1.18
CA GLU A 146 3.86 -3.68 -1.72
C GLU A 146 2.66 -3.73 -0.77
N VAL A 147 2.03 -2.57 -0.57
CA VAL A 147 0.79 -2.40 0.17
C VAL A 147 -0.19 -1.66 -0.72
N GLU A 148 -1.36 -2.25 -0.94
CA GLU A 148 -2.40 -1.65 -1.77
C GLU A 148 -3.20 -0.63 -0.95
N ILE A 149 -3.41 0.56 -1.51
CA ILE A 149 -4.33 1.56 -0.97
C ILE A 149 -5.57 1.70 -1.86
N CYS A 150 -6.74 1.68 -1.23
CA CYS A 150 -8.04 1.84 -1.88
C CYS A 150 -8.86 2.91 -1.16
N PRO A 151 -8.81 4.20 -1.54
CA PRO A 151 -9.65 5.22 -0.91
C PRO A 151 -11.13 5.00 -1.24
N ALA A 152 -12.00 5.28 -0.28
CA ALA A 152 -13.42 5.46 -0.54
C ALA A 152 -13.67 6.78 -1.28
N LYS A 153 -14.87 6.95 -1.86
CA LYS A 153 -15.24 8.16 -2.62
C LYS A 153 -15.11 9.45 -1.81
N VAL A 154 -15.24 9.34 -0.50
CA VAL A 154 -15.23 10.48 0.45
C VAL A 154 -13.92 10.58 1.24
N THR A 155 -12.98 9.65 1.05
CA THR A 155 -11.69 9.68 1.76
C THR A 155 -10.92 10.95 1.43
N THR A 156 -10.49 11.69 2.46
CA THR A 156 -9.72 12.92 2.23
C THR A 156 -8.30 12.62 1.76
N THR A 157 -7.75 13.53 0.96
CA THR A 157 -6.34 13.51 0.55
C THR A 157 -5.37 13.54 1.74
N GLY A 158 -5.74 14.26 2.81
CA GLY A 158 -4.95 14.31 4.04
C GLY A 158 -4.81 12.95 4.73
N VAL A 159 -5.86 12.11 4.69
CA VAL A 159 -5.83 10.74 5.23
C VAL A 159 -4.96 9.83 4.36
N ILE A 160 -5.11 9.90 3.04
CA ILE A 160 -4.28 9.15 2.08
C ILE A 160 -2.80 9.47 2.30
N GLU A 161 -2.46 10.75 2.40
CA GLU A 161 -1.08 11.22 2.58
C GLU A 161 -0.51 10.80 3.95
N ARG A 162 -1.32 10.84 5.01
CA ARG A 162 -0.92 10.37 6.34
C ARG A 162 -0.55 8.89 6.32
N VAL A 163 -1.39 8.06 5.69
CA VAL A 163 -1.14 6.62 5.56
C VAL A 163 0.06 6.34 4.66
N ARG A 164 0.16 7.02 3.52
CA ARG A 164 1.31 6.90 2.59
C ARG A 164 2.63 7.17 3.30
N ARG A 165 2.74 8.29 4.03
CA ARG A 165 3.96 8.63 4.80
C ARG A 165 4.29 7.59 5.85
N MET A 166 3.29 7.03 6.52
CA MET A 166 3.52 6.00 7.53
C MET A 166 4.07 4.73 6.89
N VAL A 167 3.42 4.25 5.82
CA VAL A 167 3.80 3.03 5.11
C VAL A 167 5.18 3.15 4.46
N GLU A 168 5.49 4.27 3.81
CA GLU A 168 6.79 4.49 3.20
C GLU A 168 7.94 4.56 4.22
N LYS A 169 7.69 5.12 5.41
CA LYS A 169 8.68 5.12 6.52
C LYS A 169 9.01 3.71 7.02
N MET A 170 8.12 2.75 6.86
CA MET A 170 8.39 1.33 7.12
C MET A 170 9.17 0.67 5.97
N GLY A 171 9.54 1.43 4.94
CA GLY A 171 10.21 0.87 3.79
C GLY A 171 9.32 -0.07 2.97
N LYS A 172 8.00 0.13 3.03
CA LYS A 172 7.00 -0.46 2.13
C LYS A 172 6.74 0.49 0.95
N THR A 173 6.12 -0.04 -0.10
CA THR A 173 5.72 0.71 -1.30
C THR A 173 4.21 0.70 -1.41
N LEU A 174 3.61 1.88 -1.35
CA LEU A 174 2.17 2.03 -1.53
C LEU A 174 1.83 2.02 -3.03
N PHE A 175 0.79 1.29 -3.44
CA PHE A 175 0.29 1.34 -4.81
C PHE A 175 -1.23 1.40 -4.86
N PHE A 176 -1.76 2.00 -5.92
CA PHE A 176 -3.19 2.00 -6.21
C PHE A 176 -3.52 0.82 -7.12
N ARG A 177 -4.58 0.09 -6.79
CA ARG A 177 -5.11 -0.93 -7.69
C ARG A 177 -5.92 -0.27 -8.80
N SER A 178 -5.62 -0.65 -10.04
CA SER A 178 -6.50 -0.42 -11.19
C SER A 178 -7.38 -1.65 -11.38
N GLY A 179 -8.71 -1.45 -11.48
CA GLY A 179 -9.67 -2.52 -11.69
C GLY A 179 -10.20 -3.19 -10.40
N GLN A 180 -11.08 -4.18 -10.58
CA GLN A 180 -11.81 -4.84 -9.49
C GLN A 180 -11.17 -6.13 -8.97
N GLN A 181 -10.24 -6.73 -9.72
CA GLN A 181 -9.64 -8.00 -9.32
C GLN A 181 -8.49 -7.78 -8.31
N PRO A 182 -8.44 -8.54 -7.20
CA PRO A 182 -7.33 -8.44 -6.26
C PRO A 182 -6.01 -8.89 -6.89
N LEU A 183 -4.94 -8.15 -6.64
CA LEU A 183 -3.59 -8.64 -6.93
C LEU A 183 -3.27 -9.80 -5.98
N VAL A 184 -3.17 -11.01 -6.53
CA VAL A 184 -2.73 -12.21 -5.82
C VAL A 184 -1.42 -12.68 -6.45
N LEU A 185 -0.36 -12.67 -5.66
CA LEU A 185 0.97 -13.08 -6.12
C LEU A 185 1.06 -14.61 -6.22
N SER A 186 1.62 -15.09 -7.33
CA SER A 186 2.00 -16.50 -7.49
C SER A 186 3.14 -16.87 -6.53
N GLU A 187 3.38 -18.17 -6.32
CA GLU A 187 4.49 -18.65 -5.48
C GLU A 187 5.84 -18.12 -5.97
N GLN A 188 6.09 -18.17 -7.28
CA GLN A 188 7.30 -17.63 -7.88
C GLN A 188 7.45 -16.13 -7.59
N GLN A 189 6.38 -15.34 -7.78
CA GLN A 189 6.38 -13.91 -7.52
C GLN A 189 6.64 -13.56 -6.05
N ARG A 190 6.21 -14.42 -5.12
CA ARG A 190 6.49 -14.27 -3.68
C ARG A 190 7.95 -14.56 -3.38
N GLU A 191 8.50 -15.61 -3.97
CA GLU A 191 9.90 -15.99 -3.78
C GLU A 191 10.86 -14.95 -4.39
N ASP A 192 10.56 -14.45 -5.59
CA ASP A 192 11.36 -13.39 -6.23
C ASP A 192 11.43 -12.13 -5.35
N ARG A 193 10.30 -11.73 -4.76
CA ARG A 193 10.22 -10.58 -3.84
C ARG A 193 10.96 -10.83 -2.53
N LYS A 194 10.87 -12.05 -2.00
CA LYS A 194 11.64 -12.46 -0.81
C LYS A 194 13.14 -12.34 -1.07
N ILE A 195 13.63 -12.89 -2.17
CA ILE A 195 15.04 -12.80 -2.57
C ILE A 195 15.47 -11.34 -2.77
N ALA A 196 14.64 -10.53 -3.45
CA ALA A 196 14.92 -9.11 -3.65
C ALA A 196 15.02 -8.35 -2.32
N ARG A 197 14.11 -8.62 -1.38
CA ARG A 197 14.10 -7.99 -0.05
C ARG A 197 15.30 -8.40 0.79
N GLN A 198 15.72 -9.67 0.75
CA GLN A 198 16.95 -10.14 1.39
C GLN A 198 18.17 -9.41 0.86
N LYS A 199 18.28 -9.27 -0.47
CA LYS A 199 19.37 -8.50 -1.10
C LYS A 199 19.34 -7.02 -0.68
N GLU A 200 18.16 -6.38 -0.65
CA GLU A 200 18.00 -5.00 -0.19
C GLU A 200 18.49 -4.83 1.26
N MET A 201 18.10 -5.74 2.16
CA MET A 201 18.50 -5.69 3.57
C MET A 201 20.01 -5.86 3.75
N LEU A 202 20.65 -6.77 3.01
CA LEU A 202 22.10 -6.95 3.00
C LEU A 202 22.85 -5.71 2.49
N LEU A 203 22.31 -5.02 1.48
CA LEU A 203 22.90 -3.80 0.94
C LEU A 203 22.74 -2.61 1.90
N THR A 204 21.57 -2.48 2.53
CA THR A 204 21.23 -1.37 3.42
C THR A 204 21.94 -1.47 4.77
N SER A 205 22.25 -2.69 5.23
CA SER A 205 23.10 -2.90 6.41
C SER A 205 24.57 -2.51 6.20
N GLY A 206 24.95 -2.16 4.95
CA GLY A 206 26.27 -1.64 4.60
C GLY A 206 26.36 -0.12 4.36
N ILE A 207 25.32 0.54 3.82
CA ILE A 207 25.39 1.97 3.42
C ILE A 207 24.02 2.65 3.56
N GLY A 208 23.96 3.76 4.29
CA GLY A 208 22.77 4.60 4.49
C GLY A 208 22.46 5.51 3.30
N GLU A 209 21.96 4.95 2.19
CA GLU A 209 21.42 5.75 1.08
C GLU A 209 20.00 5.31 0.73
N TYR A 210 19.09 6.28 0.72
CA TYR A 210 17.71 6.14 0.26
C TYR A 210 17.72 5.96 -1.27
N ARG A 211 17.52 4.73 -1.76
CA ARG A 211 17.43 4.45 -3.21
C ARG A 211 15.97 4.41 -3.68
N GLU A 212 15.72 5.00 -4.85
CA GLU A 212 14.46 4.85 -5.59
C GLU A 212 14.15 3.36 -5.78
N ARG A 213 13.01 2.92 -5.23
CA ARG A 213 12.57 1.54 -5.33
C ARG A 213 11.94 1.27 -6.69
N THR A 214 12.68 0.64 -7.60
CA THR A 214 12.10 -0.04 -8.76
C THR A 214 11.59 -1.41 -8.33
N VAL A 215 10.29 -1.67 -8.50
CA VAL A 215 9.62 -2.93 -8.12
C VAL A 215 9.91 -4.03 -9.14
N PRO A 216 10.57 -5.15 -8.78
CA PRO A 216 10.75 -6.29 -9.68
C PRO A 216 9.44 -7.08 -9.84
N GLY A 217 9.06 -7.44 -11.07
CA GLY A 217 8.06 -8.50 -11.31
C GLY A 217 6.59 -8.11 -11.13
N LEU A 218 6.17 -6.94 -11.63
CA LEU A 218 4.74 -6.61 -11.86
C LEU A 218 4.21 -7.08 -13.22
N ARG A 219 5.03 -7.79 -14.02
CA ARG A 219 4.57 -8.47 -15.24
C ARG A 219 4.09 -9.88 -14.87
N HIS A 220 2.79 -10.12 -14.97
CA HIS A 220 2.18 -11.46 -14.97
C HIS A 220 1.70 -11.80 -16.38
N LYS A 221 1.45 -13.10 -16.67
CA LYS A 221 1.19 -13.78 -17.95
C LYS A 221 0.11 -13.24 -18.92
N GLY A 222 -0.25 -11.97 -18.85
CA GLY A 222 -0.73 -11.17 -19.98
C GLY A 222 0.33 -10.19 -20.50
N ASN A 223 1.61 -10.38 -20.15
CA ASN A 223 2.66 -9.39 -20.38
C ASN A 223 4.05 -10.02 -20.68
N GLU A 224 4.08 -11.06 -21.52
CA GLU A 224 5.31 -11.56 -22.14
C GLU A 224 5.11 -11.74 -23.65
N ASP A 225 6.14 -11.33 -24.40
CA ASP A 225 6.36 -11.34 -25.85
C ASP A 225 5.63 -10.30 -26.72
N VAL A 226 6.20 -9.08 -26.77
CA VAL A 226 6.20 -8.27 -28.01
C VAL A 226 7.65 -8.01 -28.45
N GLU A 227 8.44 -9.06 -28.51
CA GLU A 227 9.69 -9.09 -29.30
C GLU A 227 9.75 -10.40 -30.06
N LYS A 228 8.87 -10.54 -31.05
CA LYS A 228 9.00 -11.36 -32.27
C LYS A 228 7.63 -11.47 -32.91
N MET A 229 7.26 -10.54 -33.79
CA MET A 229 6.45 -10.78 -34.98
C MET A 229 6.46 -9.49 -35.84
N HIS A 230 7.58 -9.22 -36.50
CA HIS A 230 7.52 -8.50 -37.77
C HIS A 230 7.53 -9.55 -38.86
N LYS A 231 6.35 -9.85 -39.41
CA LYS A 231 6.15 -10.02 -40.86
C LYS A 231 4.66 -10.23 -41.17
N GLU A 232 4.25 -9.44 -42.16
CA GLU A 232 3.17 -9.65 -43.12
C GLU A 232 1.73 -9.29 -42.72
N GLU A 233 1.32 -8.17 -43.33
CA GLU A 233 0.02 -7.84 -43.92
C GLU A 233 -1.23 -7.72 -43.04
N GLY A 234 -1.86 -6.53 -43.11
CA GLY A 234 -3.29 -6.36 -42.81
C GLY A 234 -3.62 -5.19 -41.87
N VAL A 235 -3.84 -4.02 -42.48
CA VAL A 235 -4.55 -2.80 -42.03
C VAL A 235 -5.44 -2.93 -40.77
N ILE A 236 -5.42 -1.89 -39.89
CA ILE A 236 -6.50 -1.27 -39.02
C ILE A 236 -5.89 -0.79 -37.65
N PRO A 237 -6.31 0.32 -36.99
CA PRO A 237 -6.44 1.74 -37.33
C PRO A 237 -5.47 2.67 -36.50
N SER A 238 -5.41 3.96 -36.84
CA SER A 238 -4.45 4.99 -36.39
C SER A 238 -4.16 5.15 -34.86
N ASP A 239 -2.91 4.91 -34.48
CA ASP A 239 -2.24 5.44 -33.26
C ASP A 239 -2.03 6.95 -33.38
N LEU A 240 -2.98 7.74 -32.88
CA LEU A 240 -2.79 9.18 -32.70
C LEU A 240 -2.50 9.47 -31.22
N ASP A 241 -1.27 9.92 -30.97
CA ASP A 241 -0.89 10.90 -29.95
C ASP A 241 -0.61 10.42 -28.50
N ARG A 242 0.28 9.43 -28.31
CA ARG A 242 0.82 9.08 -26.98
C ARG A 242 2.14 9.76 -26.61
N ASP A 243 2.80 10.41 -27.55
CA ASP A 243 4.15 10.94 -27.35
C ASP A 243 4.15 12.29 -26.65
N CYS A 244 5.13 12.51 -25.79
CA CYS A 244 5.37 13.76 -25.11
C CYS A 244 5.46 14.90 -26.12
N ALA A 245 4.65 15.95 -25.94
CA ALA A 245 4.63 17.10 -26.85
C ALA A 245 5.92 17.96 -26.83
N ILE A 246 6.87 17.63 -25.95
CA ILE A 246 8.14 18.37 -25.79
C ILE A 246 9.29 17.57 -26.41
N CYS A 247 9.56 16.35 -25.91
CA CYS A 247 10.68 15.57 -26.43
C CYS A 247 10.30 14.68 -27.63
N MET A 248 9.02 14.37 -27.82
CA MET A 248 8.52 13.43 -28.85
C MET A 248 9.13 12.02 -28.81
N GLU A 249 9.97 11.71 -27.82
CA GLU A 249 10.66 10.42 -27.68
C GLU A 249 10.03 9.50 -26.64
N ARG A 250 9.37 10.08 -25.64
CA ARG A 250 8.83 9.36 -24.48
C ARG A 250 7.33 9.52 -24.42
N VAL A 251 6.64 8.52 -23.90
CA VAL A 251 5.19 8.59 -23.68
C VAL A 251 4.83 9.65 -22.63
N ARG A 252 3.63 10.22 -22.76
CA ARG A 252 3.09 11.21 -21.83
C ARG A 252 2.79 10.57 -20.47
N ASP A 253 3.70 10.67 -19.50
CA ASP A 253 3.58 10.06 -18.16
C ASP A 253 3.62 11.11 -17.03
N CYS A 254 3.26 12.37 -17.33
CA CYS A 254 3.28 13.47 -16.38
C CYS A 254 1.96 14.24 -16.33
N LEU A 255 1.35 14.29 -15.15
CA LEU A 255 0.19 15.14 -14.86
C LEU A 255 0.66 16.51 -14.35
N LEU A 256 0.23 17.59 -15.01
CA LEU A 256 0.56 18.96 -14.60
C LEU A 256 -0.55 19.52 -13.70
N GLN A 257 -0.22 19.93 -12.46
CA GLN A 257 -1.17 20.56 -11.55
C GLN A 257 -1.10 22.09 -11.61
N PRO A 258 -2.25 22.78 -11.45
CA PRO A 258 -3.57 22.25 -11.04
C PRO A 258 -4.47 21.81 -12.20
N CYS A 259 -4.02 21.87 -13.45
CA CYS A 259 -4.89 21.68 -14.61
C CYS A 259 -5.17 20.23 -15.01
N HIS A 260 -4.39 19.28 -14.47
CA HIS A 260 -4.46 17.85 -14.76
C HIS A 260 -4.24 17.44 -16.23
N HIS A 261 -3.62 18.30 -17.05
CA HIS A 261 -3.25 17.91 -18.41
C HIS A 261 -2.05 16.99 -18.41
N MET A 262 -2.15 15.90 -19.18
CA MET A 262 -1.10 14.90 -19.37
C MET A 262 -0.53 15.02 -20.79
N VAL A 263 0.35 16.00 -20.99
CA VAL A 263 0.89 16.38 -22.31
C VAL A 263 2.40 16.14 -22.43
N THR A 264 3.07 15.88 -21.31
CA THR A 264 4.52 15.70 -21.27
C THR A 264 4.90 14.37 -20.64
N CYS A 265 6.11 13.88 -20.94
CA CYS A 265 6.76 12.89 -20.09
C CYS A 265 7.24 13.56 -18.79
N PHE A 266 7.47 12.79 -17.73
CA PHE A 266 7.78 13.29 -16.40
C PHE A 266 9.03 14.18 -16.38
N PRO A 267 10.15 13.83 -17.05
CA PRO A 267 11.31 14.70 -17.11
C PRO A 267 11.03 16.04 -17.82
N CYS A 268 10.22 16.03 -18.88
CA CYS A 268 9.82 17.27 -19.56
C CYS A 268 8.85 18.10 -18.73
N GLY A 269 7.95 17.46 -17.97
CA GLY A 269 7.07 18.14 -17.03
C GLY A 269 7.85 18.82 -15.90
N GLN A 270 8.82 18.12 -15.30
CA GLN A 270 9.71 18.68 -14.28
C GLN A 270 10.51 19.87 -14.83
N MET A 271 11.04 19.76 -16.04
CA MET A 271 11.73 20.88 -16.70
C MET A 271 10.83 22.12 -16.82
N LEU A 272 9.55 21.96 -17.20
CA LEU A 272 8.59 23.07 -17.29
C LEU A 272 8.30 23.68 -15.91
N GLN A 273 8.15 22.84 -14.88
CA GLN A 273 7.96 23.31 -13.50
C GLN A 273 9.17 24.12 -13.01
N ASP A 274 10.39 23.62 -13.22
CA ASP A 274 11.64 24.27 -12.76
C ASP A 274 11.86 25.62 -13.44
N ARG A 275 11.49 25.74 -14.71
CA ARG A 275 11.54 27.00 -15.48
C ARG A 275 10.38 27.95 -15.18
N ARG A 276 9.40 27.51 -14.37
CA ARG A 276 8.13 28.22 -14.11
C ARG A 276 7.35 28.52 -15.40
N ASP A 277 7.44 27.62 -16.37
CA ASP A 277 6.67 27.69 -17.61
C ASP A 277 5.21 27.33 -17.35
N ALA A 278 4.33 27.76 -18.25
CA ALA A 278 2.92 27.43 -18.21
C ALA A 278 2.62 26.09 -18.91
N CYS A 279 1.52 25.46 -18.53
CA CYS A 279 1.02 24.25 -19.18
C CYS A 279 0.90 24.46 -20.71
N PRO A 280 1.50 23.60 -21.55
CA PRO A 280 1.46 23.75 -23.01
C PRO A 280 0.04 23.73 -23.61
N ILE A 281 -0.93 23.12 -22.92
CA ILE A 281 -2.32 23.02 -23.36
C ILE A 281 -3.14 24.24 -22.94
N CYS A 282 -3.19 24.53 -21.63
CA CYS A 282 -4.13 25.50 -21.08
C CYS A 282 -3.49 26.79 -20.56
N ARG A 283 -2.15 26.91 -20.66
CA ARG A 283 -1.36 28.07 -20.22
C ARG A 283 -1.53 28.46 -18.74
N LYS A 284 -2.08 27.57 -17.90
CA LYS A 284 -2.07 27.73 -16.43
C LYS A 284 -0.66 27.46 -15.89
N ASN A 285 -0.29 28.16 -14.82
CA ASN A 285 0.97 27.93 -14.11
C ASN A 285 1.04 26.50 -13.59
N ILE A 286 2.21 25.88 -13.70
CA ILE A 286 2.47 24.53 -13.20
C ILE A 286 3.01 24.65 -11.78
N GLU A 287 2.19 24.29 -10.80
CA GLU A 287 2.58 24.31 -9.39
C GLU A 287 3.32 23.03 -8.99
N GLN A 288 2.89 21.90 -9.55
CA GLN A 288 3.41 20.58 -9.25
C GLN A 288 3.28 19.65 -10.46
N THR A 289 4.23 18.73 -10.60
CA THR A 289 4.18 17.62 -11.56
C THR A 289 4.02 16.29 -10.84
N ILE A 290 3.16 15.41 -11.34
CA ILE A 290 2.94 14.07 -10.80
C ILE A 290 3.27 13.04 -11.88
N LYS A 291 4.12 12.06 -11.54
CA LYS A 291 4.41 10.93 -12.44
C LYS A 291 3.23 9.96 -12.46
N VAL A 292 2.78 9.62 -13.67
CA VAL A 292 1.71 8.67 -13.94
C VAL A 292 2.33 7.40 -14.52
N PHE A 293 2.05 6.24 -13.96
CA PHE A 293 2.56 4.99 -14.51
C PHE A 293 1.48 4.35 -15.38
N HIS A 294 1.78 4.17 -16.67
CA HIS A 294 0.90 3.45 -17.60
C HIS A 294 1.04 1.95 -17.40
N THR A 295 -0.08 1.23 -17.52
CA THR A 295 -0.15 -0.24 -17.49
C THR A 295 0.28 -0.84 -18.82
#